data_AF-A0A5J5I3Q9-F1
#
_entry.id   AF-A0A5J5I3Q9-F1
#
_cell.length_a   1.000
_cell.length_b   1.000
_cell.length_c   1.000
_cell.angle_alpha   90.00
_cell.angle_beta   90.00
_cell.angle_gamma   90.00
#
_symmetry.space_group_name_H-M   'P 1'
#
loop_
_entity.id
_entity.type
_entity.pdbx_description
1 polymer ?
#
loop_
_entity_poly.entity_id
_entity_poly.type
_entity_poly.pdbx_seq_one_letter_code
_entity_poly.pdbx_strand_id
1 'polypeptide(L)' 'MISIVVIVAAVIIIAIDVPYLKRNKLKKELWVFTILLLIGVGLSMAHSFHISLPNPMRGINTILHPLSNYLYELLT' A
#
# COMPACT_ATOMS: atom_id res chain seq x y z
N MET A 1 -12.92 9.59 -5.29
CA MET A 1 -11.88 10.62 -5.47
C MET A 1 -10.47 10.04 -5.30
N ILE A 2 -10.20 9.29 -4.22
CA ILE A 2 -8.89 8.67 -3.93
C ILE A 2 -8.38 7.79 -5.10
N SER A 3 -9.26 7.02 -5.74
CA SER A 3 -8.89 6.11 -6.83
C SER A 3 -8.32 6.82 -8.08
N ILE A 4 -8.81 8.02 -8.40
CA ILE A 4 -8.35 8.80 -9.56
C ILE A 4 -6.93 9.32 -9.32
N VAL A 5 -6.65 9.80 -8.10
CA VAL A 5 -5.32 10.31 -7.73
C VAL A 5 -4.27 9.21 -7.81
N VAL A 6 -4.62 8.00 -7.36
CA VAL A 6 -3.71 6.84 -7.43
C VAL A 6 -3.40 6.45 -8.87
N ILE A 7 -4.39 6.49 -9.77
CA ILE A 7 -4.17 6.19 -11.19
C ILE A 7 -3.27 7.23 -11.84
N VAL A 8 -3.51 8.53 -11.57
CA VAL A 8 -2.67 9.61 -12.11
C VAL A 8 -1.23 9.49 -11.60
N ALA A 9 -1.04 9.22 -10.31
CA ALA A 9 0.29 8.98 -9.75
C ALA A 9 0.98 7.77 -10.41
N ALA A 10 0.28 6.65 -10.57
CA ALA A 10 0.83 5.47 -11.24
C ALA A 10 1.29 5.77 -12.68
N VAL A 11 0.52 6.54 -13.44
CA VAL A 11 0.89 6.95 -14.81
C VAL A 11 2.15 7.82 -14.82
N ILE A 12 2.26 8.78 -13.89
CA ILE A 12 3.45 9.65 -13.77
C ILE A 12 4.69 8.81 -13.44
N ILE A 13 4.60 7.90 -12.47
CA ILE A 13 5.72 7.03 -12.06
C ILE A 13 6.14 6.14 -13.24
N ILE A 14 5.19 5.52 -13.94
CA ILE A 14 5.47 4.71 -15.15
C ILE A 14 6.18 5.55 -16.22
N ALA A 15 5.73 6.78 -16.45
CA ALA A 15 6.30 7.66 -17.48
C ALA A 15 7.76 8.07 -17.18
N ILE A 16 8.19 8.06 -15.92
CA ILE A 16 9.56 8.41 -15.51
C ILE A 16 10.43 7.14 -15.41
N ASP A 17 9.97 6.14 -14.67
CA ASP A 17 10.79 4.98 -14.32
C ASP A 17 10.91 3.96 -15.45
N VAL A 18 9.85 3.72 -16.24
CA VAL A 18 9.91 2.76 -17.36
C VAL A 18 10.93 3.16 -18.43
N PRO A 19 10.98 4.41 -18.94
CA PRO A 19 12.00 4.78 -19.92
C PRO A 19 13.41 4.77 -19.31
N TYR A 20 13.56 5.14 -18.03
CA TYR A 20 14.84 5.08 -17.32
C TYR A 20 15.36 3.64 -17.21
N LEU A 21 14.54 2.71 -16.72
CA LEU A 21 14.89 1.29 -16.59
C LEU A 21 15.12 0.61 -17.95
N LYS A 22 14.32 0.97 -18.97
CA LYS A 22 14.49 0.45 -20.34
C LYS A 22 15.80 0.93 -20.96
N ARG A 23 16.18 2.20 -20.75
CA ARG A 23 17.47 2.74 -21.23
C ARG A 23 18.66 2.05 -20.58
N ASN A 24 18.59 1.75 -19.29
CA ASN A 24 19.65 1.06 -18.56
C ASN A 24 19.64 -0.48 -18.73
N LYS A 25 18.71 -1.03 -19.53
CA LYS A 25 18.51 -2.49 -19.74
C LYS A 25 18.28 -3.28 -18.44
N LEU A 26 17.76 -2.63 -17.39
CA LEU A 26 17.55 -3.20 -16.06
C LEU A 26 16.25 -4.01 -16.00
N LYS A 27 16.24 -5.17 -16.66
CA LYS A 27 15.05 -6.03 -16.79
C LYS A 27 14.54 -6.56 -15.44
N LYS A 28 15.44 -6.85 -14.49
CA LYS A 28 15.07 -7.33 -13.14
C LYS A 28 14.35 -6.25 -12.34
N GLU A 29 14.86 -5.03 -12.39
CA GLU A 29 14.25 -3.88 -11.69
C GLU A 29 12.89 -3.52 -12.29
N LEU A 30 12.73 -3.62 -13.61
CA LEU A 30 11.45 -3.40 -14.28
C LEU A 30 10.39 -4.40 -13.79
N TRP A 31 10.80 -5.64 -13.56
CA TRP A 31 9.93 -6.67 -13.05
C TRP A 31 9.49 -6.40 -11.61
N VAL A 32 10.44 -6.06 -10.73
CA VAL A 32 10.15 -5.67 -9.33
C VAL A 32 9.26 -4.42 -9.27
N PHE A 33 9.59 -3.40 -10.06
CA PHE A 33 8.81 -2.16 -10.17
C PHE A 33 7.37 -2.44 -10.59
N THR A 34 7.18 -3.25 -11.64
CA THR A 34 5.85 -3.59 -12.14
C THR A 34 5.04 -4.32 -11.08
N ILE A 35 5.62 -5.31 -10.40
CA ILE A 35 4.94 -6.06 -9.34
C ILE A 35 4.55 -5.14 -8.19
N LEU A 36 5.47 -4.29 -7.74
CA LEU A 36 5.24 -3.39 -6.62
C LEU A 36 4.15 -2.35 -6.95
N LEU A 37 4.18 -1.81 -8.17
CA LEU A 37 3.18 -0.85 -8.64
C LEU A 37 1.80 -1.51 -8.78
N LEU A 38 1.74 -2.74 -9.28
CA LEU A 38 0.51 -3.50 -9.42
C LEU A 38 -0.10 -3.84 -8.04
N ILE A 39 0.74 -4.18 -7.06
CA ILE A 39 0.32 -4.36 -5.67
C ILE A 39 -0.26 -3.05 -5.11
N GLY A 40 0.44 -1.92 -5.24
CA GLY A 40 -0.01 -0.63 -4.70
C GLY A 40 -1.32 -0.12 -5.31
N VAL A 41 -1.46 -0.25 -6.63
CA VAL A 41 -2.68 0.11 -7.36
C VAL A 41 -3.81 -0.86 -7.00
N GLY A 42 -3.52 -2.17 -6.98
CA GLY A 42 -4.48 -3.21 -6.60
C GLY A 42 -5.01 -3.02 -5.17
N LEU A 43 -4.15 -2.69 -4.21
CA LEU A 43 -4.53 -2.39 -2.83
C LEU A 43 -5.44 -1.15 -2.76
N SER A 44 -5.10 -0.10 -3.51
CA SER A 44 -5.89 1.13 -3.57
C SER A 44 -7.26 0.92 -4.22
N MET A 45 -7.32 0.07 -5.24
CA MET A 45 -8.58 -0.35 -5.86
C MET A 45 -9.40 -1.18 -4.87
N ALA A 46 -8.81 -2.19 -4.22
CA ALA A 46 -9.50 -3.03 -3.23
C ALA A 46 -10.09 -2.18 -2.08
N HIS A 47 -9.33 -1.18 -1.61
CA HIS A 47 -9.82 -0.21 -0.62
C HIS A 47 -10.97 0.64 -1.16
N SER A 48 -10.91 1.09 -2.43
CA SER A 48 -11.97 1.87 -3.07
C SER A 48 -13.26 1.07 -3.30
N PHE A 49 -13.15 -0.22 -3.62
CA PHE A 49 -14.28 -1.12 -3.83
C PHE A 49 -15.00 -1.50 -2.52
N HIS A 50 -14.61 -0.95 -1.37
CA HIS A 50 -15.12 -1.35 -0.04
C HIS A 50 -15.03 -2.85 0.21
N ILE A 51 -14.15 -3.55 -0.53
CA ILE A 51 -13.75 -4.89 -0.15
C ILE A 51 -13.14 -4.70 1.22
N SER A 52 -13.73 -5.34 2.23
CA SER A 52 -13.28 -5.27 3.62
C SER A 52 -11.93 -5.96 3.70
N LEU A 53 -10.91 -5.28 3.22
CA LEU A 53 -9.53 -5.65 3.45
C LEU A 53 -9.40 -5.68 4.98
N PRO A 54 -9.01 -6.81 5.57
CA PRO A 54 -8.82 -6.88 7.01
C PRO A 54 -7.86 -5.76 7.38
N ASN A 55 -8.41 -4.71 7.99
CA ASN A 55 -7.67 -3.49 8.24
C ASN A 55 -6.49 -3.88 9.13
N PRO A 56 -5.22 -3.70 8.72
CA PRO A 56 -4.08 -4.06 9.55
C PRO A 56 -4.12 -3.32 10.89
N MET A 57 -4.75 -2.14 10.94
CA MET A 57 -5.04 -1.44 12.19
C MET A 57 -6.00 -2.20 13.10
N ARG A 58 -6.99 -2.94 12.57
CA ARG A 58 -7.81 -3.84 13.40
C ARG A 58 -6.97 -4.96 13.99
N GLY A 59 -6.07 -5.56 13.21
CA GLY A 59 -5.16 -6.61 13.72
C GLY A 59 -4.25 -6.08 14.83
N ILE A 60 -3.62 -4.92 14.59
CA ILE A 60 -2.78 -4.23 15.56
C ILE A 60 -3.58 -3.83 16.80
N ASN A 61 -4.81 -3.32 16.62
CA ASN A 61 -5.70 -2.98 17.72
C ASN A 61 -6.06 -4.23 18.53
N THR A 62 -6.37 -5.38 17.93
CA THR A 62 -6.65 -6.63 18.66
C THR A 62 -5.47 -7.06 19.54
N ILE A 63 -4.23 -6.84 19.09
CA ILE A 63 -3.02 -7.19 19.84
C ILE A 63 -2.73 -6.17 20.95
N LEU A 64 -2.93 -4.87 20.68
CA LEU A 64 -2.61 -3.77 21.60
C LEU A 64 -3.72 -3.44 22.60
N HIS A 65 -4.98 -3.78 22.30
CA HIS A 65 -6.12 -3.54 23.18
C HIS A 65 -5.94 -4.16 24.58
N PRO A 66 -5.52 -5.44 24.72
CA PRO A 66 -5.29 -6.01 26.04
C PRO A 66 -4.18 -5.26 26.79
N LEU A 67 -3.09 -4.89 26.10
CA LEU A 67 -2.00 -4.12 26.70
C LEU A 67 -2.44 -2.74 27.18
N SER A 68 -3.26 -2.02 26.38
CA SER A 68 -3.82 -0.73 26.79
C SER A 68 -4.70 -0.88 28.03
N ASN A 69 -5.56 -1.89 28.08
CA ASN A 69 -6.40 -2.14 29.26
C ASN A 69 -5.56 -2.39 30.52
N TYR A 70 -4.50 -3.20 30.43
CA TYR A 70 -3.57 -3.41 31.56
C TYR A 70 -2.87 -2.12 32.00
N LEU A 71 -2.48 -1.26 31.05
CA LEU A 71 -1.87 0.03 31.38
C LEU A 71 -2.87 0.99 32.04
N TYR A 72 -4.12 1.03 31.58
CA TYR A 72 -5.18 1.84 32.18
C TYR A 72 -5.53 1.37 33.60
N GLU A 73 -5.57 0.06 33.85
CA GLU A 73 -5.78 -0.52 35.19
C GLU A 73 -4.59 -0.28 36.13
N LEU A 74 -3.36 -0.16 35.61
CA LEU A 74 -2.17 0.10 36.43
C LEU A 74 -2.06 1.60 36.83
N LEU A 75 -2.63 2.48 36.02
CA LEU A 75 -2.57 3.94 36.20
C LEU A 75 -3.74 4.52 37.01
N THR A 76 -4.77 3.72 37.31
CA THR A 76 -5.96 4.09 38.12
C THR A 76 -5.90 3.41 39.47
#